data_AF-A0A9E3ZF43-F1
#
_entry.id   AF-A0A9E3ZF43-F1
#
_cell.length_a   1.000
_cell.length_b   1.000
_cell.length_c   1.000
_cell.angle_alpha   90.00
_cell.angle_beta   90.00
_cell.angle_gamma   90.00
#
_symmetry.space_group_name_H-M   'P 1'
#
loop_
_entity.id
_entity.type
_entity.pdbx_description
1 polymer ?
#
loop_
_entity_poly.entity_id
_entity_poly.type
_entity_poly.pdbx_seq_one_letter_code
_entity_poly.pdbx_strand_id
1 'polypeptide(L)'
;MDDWEAMVKQRDELVRQYWESKRQTSWPVFQTLTSAQRRREYAKQDRLLDQYGEILPAVPVSRCPICGEVLSYLFDPFGLDGPWWHTGKLAEYALPEEPHFRLLQGGIDFHGRSPAEAEVHRTVRPGPGVPFVIPRLLDLPGMRAVLSSVVLPHGDTAYLTAYFSPDPIHGALLHQPWARIDYEVLDEGGENQGWGVANDLWDFELGTWIENGKLAWILPGDDTLSLHTDGPCPYLDLPGVRAPQSVERGKVSTLDLPTGEPPQPFD
;
A
#
# COMPACT_ATOMS: atom_id res chain seq x y z
N MET A 1 11.23 -22.45 -0.41
CA MET A 1 10.50 -22.50 -1.69
C MET A 1 9.15 -23.18 -1.47
N ASP A 2 9.14 -24.39 -0.90
CA ASP A 2 7.91 -25.14 -0.58
C ASP A 2 6.91 -24.40 0.31
N ASP A 3 7.40 -23.64 1.31
CA ASP A 3 6.56 -22.87 2.23
C ASP A 3 5.88 -21.66 1.55
N TRP A 4 6.58 -21.01 0.60
CA TRP A 4 6.06 -19.89 -0.18
C TRP A 4 4.97 -20.35 -1.15
N GLU A 5 5.16 -21.48 -1.83
CA GLU A 5 4.14 -22.05 -2.71
C GLU A 5 2.89 -22.51 -1.94
N ALA A 6 3.07 -23.07 -0.73
CA ALA A 6 1.96 -23.47 0.12
C ALA A 6 1.15 -22.25 0.57
N MET A 7 1.83 -21.18 0.98
CA MET A 7 1.21 -19.91 1.37
C MET A 7 0.41 -19.29 0.21
N VAL A 8 0.98 -19.23 -1.00
CA VAL A 8 0.29 -18.73 -2.20
C VAL A 8 -1.00 -19.53 -2.45
N LYS A 9 -0.94 -20.87 -2.42
CA LYS A 9 -2.12 -21.71 -2.64
C LYS A 9 -3.19 -21.49 -1.58
N GLN A 10 -2.79 -21.36 -0.31
CA GLN A 10 -3.72 -21.10 0.79
C GLN A 10 -4.36 -19.72 0.64
N ARG A 11 -3.57 -18.70 0.32
CA ARG A 11 -4.01 -17.33 0.06
C ARG A 11 -5.01 -17.29 -1.09
N ASP A 12 -4.70 -17.91 -2.22
CA ASP A 12 -5.58 -17.92 -3.40
C ASP A 12 -6.92 -18.59 -3.11
N GLU A 13 -6.90 -19.66 -2.31
CA GLU A 13 -8.13 -20.33 -1.89
C GLU A 13 -9.00 -19.44 -0.97
N LEU A 14 -8.39 -18.73 -0.01
CA LEU A 14 -9.10 -17.78 0.85
C LEU A 14 -9.70 -16.62 0.05
N VAL A 15 -8.90 -16.04 -0.85
CA VAL A 15 -9.32 -14.93 -1.72
C VAL A 15 -10.47 -15.37 -2.62
N ARG A 16 -10.37 -16.55 -3.25
CA ARG A 16 -11.43 -17.13 -4.08
C ARG A 16 -12.72 -17.34 -3.29
N GLN A 17 -12.64 -17.92 -2.09
CA GLN A 17 -13.80 -18.16 -1.23
C GLN A 17 -14.45 -16.85 -0.74
N TYR A 18 -13.63 -15.84 -0.41
CA TYR A 18 -14.11 -14.54 0.02
C TYR A 18 -14.93 -13.88 -1.09
N TRP A 19 -14.38 -13.78 -2.30
CA TRP A 19 -15.09 -13.17 -3.43
C TRP A 19 -16.31 -13.97 -3.87
N GLU A 20 -16.28 -15.30 -3.75
CA GLU A 20 -17.46 -16.13 -3.98
C GLU A 20 -18.59 -15.81 -2.99
N SER A 21 -18.29 -15.72 -1.69
CA SER A 21 -19.27 -15.31 -0.69
C SER A 21 -19.72 -13.87 -0.92
N LYS A 22 -18.82 -12.96 -1.29
CA LYS A 22 -19.15 -11.56 -1.57
C LYS A 22 -20.19 -11.46 -2.68
N ARG A 23 -20.01 -12.21 -3.78
CA ARG A 23 -20.98 -12.29 -4.89
C ARG A 23 -22.37 -12.74 -4.43
N GLN A 24 -22.48 -13.67 -3.46
CA GLN A 24 -23.77 -14.09 -2.90
C GLN A 24 -24.47 -12.95 -2.15
N THR A 25 -23.68 -12.06 -1.54
CA THR A 25 -24.18 -10.88 -0.81
C THR A 25 -24.25 -9.61 -1.66
N SER A 26 -23.94 -9.68 -2.95
CA SER A 26 -24.04 -8.57 -3.89
C SER A 26 -25.39 -8.58 -4.63
N TRP A 27 -25.82 -7.42 -5.11
CA TRP A 27 -26.99 -7.32 -5.98
C TRP A 27 -26.75 -8.06 -7.32
N PRO A 28 -27.76 -8.76 -7.90
CA PRO A 28 -29.13 -8.93 -7.42
C PRO A 28 -29.32 -10.09 -6.43
N VAL A 29 -28.33 -10.99 -6.28
CA VAL A 29 -28.42 -12.22 -5.46
C VAL A 29 -28.79 -11.90 -4.01
N PHE A 30 -28.28 -10.79 -3.47
CA PHE A 30 -28.63 -10.27 -2.16
C PHE A 30 -30.14 -10.22 -1.87
N GLN A 31 -30.97 -9.93 -2.89
CA GLN A 31 -32.43 -9.81 -2.74
C GLN A 31 -33.11 -11.16 -2.56
N THR A 32 -32.47 -12.27 -2.95
CA THR A 32 -33.04 -13.61 -2.81
C THR A 32 -32.72 -14.24 -1.45
N LEU A 33 -31.88 -13.61 -0.64
CA LEU A 33 -31.43 -14.14 0.65
C LEU A 33 -32.31 -13.66 1.80
N THR A 34 -32.67 -14.58 2.69
CA THR A 34 -33.25 -14.24 4.00
C THR A 34 -32.23 -13.52 4.88
N SER A 35 -32.69 -12.76 5.87
CA SER A 35 -31.82 -12.13 6.88
C SER A 35 -30.92 -13.12 7.62
N ALA A 36 -31.35 -14.37 7.82
CA ALA A 36 -30.54 -15.42 8.43
C ALA A 36 -29.43 -15.93 7.48
N GLN A 37 -29.71 -16.06 6.18
CA GLN A 37 -28.69 -16.39 5.18
C GLN A 37 -27.65 -15.26 5.06
N ARG A 38 -28.09 -14.00 5.00
CA ARG A 38 -27.18 -12.84 4.93
C ARG A 38 -26.21 -12.78 6.11
N ARG A 39 -26.72 -12.95 7.34
CA ARG A 39 -25.88 -13.00 8.55
C ARG A 39 -24.85 -14.13 8.50
N ARG A 40 -25.20 -15.31 7.96
CA ARG A 40 -24.27 -16.43 7.81
C ARG A 40 -23.16 -16.13 6.80
N GLU A 41 -23.51 -15.51 5.67
CA GLU A 41 -22.52 -15.11 4.67
C GLU A 41 -21.59 -14.01 5.18
N TYR A 42 -22.09 -12.99 5.87
CA TYR A 42 -21.22 -11.97 6.48
C TYR A 42 -20.28 -12.57 7.53
N ALA A 43 -20.79 -13.41 8.44
CA ALA A 43 -19.93 -14.10 9.39
C ALA A 43 -18.90 -15.04 8.72
N LYS A 44 -19.20 -15.56 7.52
CA LYS A 44 -18.23 -16.31 6.71
C LYS A 44 -17.18 -15.38 6.11
N GLN A 45 -17.59 -14.23 5.58
CA GLN A 45 -16.68 -13.21 5.03
C GLN A 45 -15.70 -12.71 6.10
N ASP A 46 -16.19 -12.39 7.30
CA ASP A 46 -15.35 -11.94 8.42
C ASP A 46 -14.29 -12.98 8.77
N ARG A 47 -14.68 -14.26 8.95
CA ARG A 47 -13.72 -15.34 9.21
C ARG A 47 -12.69 -15.54 8.11
N LEU A 48 -13.09 -15.40 6.84
CA LEU A 48 -12.16 -15.53 5.71
C LEU A 48 -11.17 -14.37 5.66
N LEU A 49 -11.61 -13.17 6.01
CA LEU A 49 -10.77 -11.97 6.09
C LEU A 49 -9.78 -12.06 7.25
N ASP A 50 -10.21 -12.56 8.41
CA ASP A 50 -9.33 -12.82 9.55
C ASP A 50 -8.23 -13.83 9.16
N GLN A 51 -8.63 -14.97 8.59
CA GLN A 51 -7.68 -16.00 8.13
C GLN A 51 -6.73 -15.48 7.05
N TYR A 52 -7.23 -14.64 6.14
CA TYR A 52 -6.41 -14.02 5.11
C TYR A 52 -5.37 -13.07 5.74
N GLY A 53 -5.78 -12.21 6.68
CA GLY A 53 -4.90 -11.29 7.38
C GLY A 53 -3.80 -12.01 8.19
N GLU A 54 -4.13 -13.14 8.82
CA GLU A 54 -3.20 -13.96 9.60
C GLU A 54 -2.08 -14.61 8.77
N ILE A 55 -2.34 -14.93 7.50
CA ILE A 55 -1.36 -15.61 6.64
C ILE A 55 -0.57 -14.66 5.75
N LEU A 56 -0.93 -13.38 5.69
CA LEU A 56 -0.21 -12.44 4.84
C LEU A 56 1.22 -12.27 5.33
N PRO A 57 2.22 -12.28 4.43
CA PRO A 57 3.60 -12.19 4.82
C PRO A 57 3.94 -10.78 5.32
N ALA A 58 4.70 -10.71 6.41
CA ALA A 58 5.45 -9.52 6.75
C ALA A 58 6.70 -9.47 5.88
N VAL A 59 6.72 -8.58 4.89
CA VAL A 59 7.82 -8.46 3.93
C VAL A 59 8.84 -7.46 4.46
N PRO A 60 10.15 -7.75 4.45
CA PRO A 60 11.18 -6.77 4.78
C PRO A 60 11.24 -5.72 3.66
N VAL A 61 10.63 -4.56 3.90
CA VAL A 61 10.45 -3.52 2.87
C VAL A 61 11.43 -2.37 3.00
N SER A 62 12.01 -2.14 4.19
CA SER A 62 12.88 -0.99 4.41
C SER A 62 13.78 -1.17 5.63
N ARG A 63 14.64 -0.19 5.87
CA ARG A 63 15.46 -0.09 7.08
C ARG A 63 15.34 1.32 7.65
N CYS A 64 15.10 1.42 8.95
CA CYS A 64 14.92 2.70 9.63
C CYS A 64 16.21 3.54 9.56
N PRO A 65 16.18 4.77 9.03
CA PRO A 65 17.37 5.62 8.90
C PRO A 65 17.78 6.28 10.23
N ILE A 66 17.07 6.00 11.33
CA ILE A 66 17.30 6.58 12.67
C ILE A 66 17.98 5.54 13.57
N CYS A 67 17.37 4.36 13.76
CA CYS A 67 17.93 3.30 14.60
C CYS A 67 18.62 2.17 13.82
N GLY A 68 18.41 2.07 12.50
CA GLY A 68 18.97 1.02 11.66
C GLY A 68 18.19 -0.29 11.67
N GLU A 69 17.06 -0.40 12.39
CA GLU A 69 16.25 -1.62 12.43
C GLU A 69 15.52 -1.89 11.10
N VAL A 70 15.26 -3.17 10.82
CA VAL A 70 14.53 -3.58 9.63
C VAL A 70 13.04 -3.31 9.81
N LEU A 71 12.44 -2.60 8.85
CA LEU A 71 10.99 -2.47 8.76
C LEU A 71 10.43 -3.66 7.97
N SER A 72 9.72 -4.53 8.67
CA SER A 72 8.83 -5.51 8.03
C SER A 72 7.42 -4.94 7.95
N TYR A 73 6.79 -5.03 6.78
CA TYR A 73 5.47 -4.50 6.54
C TYR A 73 4.56 -5.57 5.92
N LEU A 74 3.34 -5.67 6.45
CA LEU A 74 2.35 -6.63 5.98
C LEU A 74 1.63 -6.04 4.75
N PHE A 75 1.86 -6.67 3.60
CA PHE A 75 1.08 -6.43 2.40
C PHE A 75 0.89 -7.72 1.60
N ASP A 76 0.06 -7.68 0.57
CA ASP A 76 -0.13 -8.82 -0.33
C ASP A 76 0.76 -8.67 -1.59
N PRO A 77 1.94 -9.32 -1.62
CA PRO A 77 2.82 -9.28 -2.78
C PRO A 77 2.39 -10.23 -3.89
N PHE A 78 1.40 -11.10 -3.67
CA PHE A 78 1.12 -12.22 -4.56
C PHE A 78 0.29 -11.85 -5.78
N GLY A 79 -0.59 -10.87 -5.64
CA GLY A 79 -1.48 -10.42 -6.70
C GLY A 79 -2.40 -9.30 -6.24
N LEU A 80 -3.01 -8.60 -7.21
CA LEU A 80 -3.89 -7.46 -6.96
C LEU A 80 -5.36 -7.84 -6.70
N ASP A 81 -5.65 -9.12 -6.54
CA ASP A 81 -6.98 -9.70 -6.30
C ASP A 81 -7.30 -9.88 -4.81
N GLY A 82 -6.32 -9.64 -3.93
CA GLY A 82 -6.45 -9.85 -2.48
C GLY A 82 -7.17 -8.70 -1.77
N PRO A 83 -7.91 -8.97 -0.67
CA PRO A 83 -8.52 -7.94 0.16
C PRO A 83 -7.59 -6.79 0.61
N TRP A 84 -6.26 -7.02 0.66
CA TRP A 84 -5.30 -5.97 1.01
C TRP A 84 -5.27 -4.83 -0.02
N TRP A 85 -5.54 -5.11 -1.30
CA TRP A 85 -5.56 -4.13 -2.40
C TRP A 85 -6.86 -3.34 -2.51
N HIS A 86 -7.86 -3.65 -1.66
CA HIS A 86 -9.11 -2.91 -1.65
C HIS A 86 -8.91 -1.46 -1.19
N THR A 87 -9.63 -0.51 -1.79
CA THR A 87 -9.46 0.92 -1.51
C THR A 87 -9.86 1.34 -0.10
N GLY A 88 -10.74 0.57 0.54
CA GLY A 88 -11.04 0.67 1.96
C GLY A 88 -10.49 -0.53 2.74
N LYS A 89 -10.45 -0.42 4.06
CA LYS A 89 -9.98 -1.49 4.95
C LYS A 89 -11.02 -2.62 5.05
N LEU A 90 -10.72 -3.79 4.48
CA LEU A 90 -11.58 -4.98 4.56
C LEU A 90 -11.21 -5.92 5.70
N ALA A 91 -9.93 -5.99 6.08
CA ALA A 91 -9.44 -6.82 7.16
C ALA A 91 -8.55 -5.99 8.09
N GLU A 92 -8.38 -6.49 9.32
CA GLU A 92 -7.41 -5.97 10.25
C GLU A 92 -6.03 -6.53 9.91
N TYR A 93 -5.02 -5.65 9.91
CA TYR A 93 -3.63 -6.01 9.62
C TYR A 93 -2.76 -5.55 10.77
N ALA A 94 -1.81 -6.40 11.18
CA ALA A 94 -0.85 -6.02 12.20
C ALA A 94 -0.06 -4.78 11.75
N LEU A 95 0.05 -3.79 12.65
CA LEU A 95 0.90 -2.63 12.43
C LEU A 95 2.38 -3.02 12.60
N PRO A 96 3.31 -2.39 11.88
CA PRO A 96 4.74 -2.61 12.11
C PRO A 96 5.15 -2.23 13.54
N GLU A 97 6.06 -3.00 14.12
CA GLU A 97 6.57 -2.75 15.48
C GLU A 97 7.62 -1.62 15.54
N GLU A 98 8.14 -1.17 14.40
CA GLU A 98 9.22 -0.18 14.34
C GLU A 98 8.74 1.22 14.79
N PRO A 99 9.19 1.73 15.96
CA PRO A 99 8.64 2.92 16.59
C PRO A 99 8.87 4.22 15.80
N HIS A 100 9.82 4.26 14.86
CA HIS A 100 10.02 5.44 14.03
C HIS A 100 9.18 5.44 12.75
N PHE A 101 8.58 4.31 12.37
CA PHE A 101 7.78 4.20 11.15
C PHE A 101 6.49 5.02 11.24
N ARG A 102 6.14 5.77 10.19
CA ARG A 102 4.95 6.62 10.16
C ARG A 102 4.01 6.27 9.01
N LEU A 103 4.54 5.93 7.85
CA LEU A 103 3.73 5.72 6.66
C LEU A 103 4.49 4.90 5.61
N LEU A 104 3.78 4.03 4.91
CA LEU A 104 4.25 3.42 3.67
C LEU A 104 3.41 3.94 2.51
N GLN A 105 4.07 4.46 1.48
CA GLN A 105 3.51 4.68 0.16
C GLN A 105 4.14 3.72 -0.83
N GLY A 106 3.48 3.52 -1.97
CA GLY A 106 4.07 2.73 -3.04
C GLY A 106 3.48 3.03 -4.40
N GLY A 107 4.14 2.46 -5.40
CA GLY A 107 3.78 2.48 -6.80
C GLY A 107 4.07 1.12 -7.42
N ILE A 108 3.40 0.77 -8.52
CA ILE A 108 3.68 -0.45 -9.27
C ILE A 108 3.93 -0.11 -10.73
N ASP A 109 5.11 -0.46 -11.22
CA ASP A 109 5.35 -0.58 -12.65
C ASP A 109 4.87 -1.95 -13.13
N PHE A 110 3.83 -1.92 -13.97
CA PHE A 110 3.26 -3.12 -14.58
C PHE A 110 4.04 -3.58 -15.82
N HIS A 111 5.05 -2.85 -16.29
CA HIS A 111 5.81 -3.19 -17.50
C HIS A 111 4.94 -3.42 -18.73
N GLY A 112 3.83 -2.68 -18.84
CA GLY A 112 2.83 -2.81 -19.91
C GLY A 112 1.81 -3.95 -19.73
N ARG A 113 1.86 -4.69 -18.62
CA ARG A 113 0.89 -5.75 -18.27
C ARG A 113 -0.49 -5.16 -17.96
N SER A 114 -1.53 -5.93 -18.28
CA SER A 114 -2.90 -5.70 -17.81
C SER A 114 -3.22 -6.69 -16.69
N PRO A 115 -3.35 -6.24 -15.43
CA PRO A 115 -3.49 -7.12 -14.26
C PRO A 115 -4.91 -7.70 -14.15
N ALA A 116 -5.22 -8.71 -14.97
CA ALA A 116 -6.52 -9.37 -15.02
C ALA A 116 -6.97 -9.97 -13.68
N GLU A 117 -6.04 -10.34 -12.80
CA GLU A 117 -6.34 -10.79 -11.45
C GLU A 117 -7.16 -9.77 -10.65
N ALA A 118 -6.93 -8.46 -10.88
CA ALA A 118 -7.64 -7.39 -10.19
C ALA A 118 -9.13 -7.25 -10.59
N GLU A 119 -9.65 -8.06 -11.53
CA GLU A 119 -11.04 -7.99 -12.00
C GLU A 119 -12.09 -8.21 -10.90
N VAL A 120 -11.72 -8.88 -9.81
CA VAL A 120 -12.58 -9.08 -8.63
C VAL A 120 -12.86 -7.78 -7.87
N HIS A 121 -11.98 -6.79 -8.01
CA HIS A 121 -12.15 -5.46 -7.43
C HIS A 121 -12.93 -4.54 -8.37
N ARG A 122 -13.66 -3.60 -7.77
CA ARG A 122 -14.20 -2.46 -8.54
C ARG A 122 -13.06 -1.58 -9.06
N THR A 123 -12.13 -1.25 -8.16
CA THR A 123 -10.97 -0.40 -8.41
C THR A 123 -9.84 -0.81 -7.47
N VAL A 124 -8.59 -0.81 -7.95
CA VAL A 124 -7.36 -0.87 -7.15
C VAL A 124 -6.53 0.40 -7.43
N ARG A 125 -5.87 0.93 -6.40
CA ARG A 125 -5.01 2.13 -6.47
C ARG A 125 -3.55 1.74 -6.17
N PRO A 126 -2.80 1.17 -7.13
CA PRO A 126 -1.45 0.69 -6.89
C PRO A 126 -0.42 1.82 -6.70
N GLY A 127 -0.78 3.07 -7.01
CA GLY A 127 0.14 4.20 -7.09
C GLY A 127 0.68 4.41 -8.50
N PRO A 128 1.75 5.20 -8.67
CA PRO A 128 2.38 5.45 -9.97
C PRO A 128 3.32 4.31 -10.39
N GLY A 129 3.80 4.36 -11.63
CA GLY A 129 4.69 3.36 -12.22
C GLY A 129 6.17 3.63 -11.96
N VAL A 130 6.47 4.62 -11.12
CA VAL A 130 7.82 5.02 -10.71
C VAL A 130 7.76 5.47 -9.24
N PRO A 131 8.87 5.46 -8.51
CA PRO A 131 8.90 5.97 -7.15
C PRO A 131 8.62 7.47 -7.09
N PHE A 132 8.04 7.90 -5.98
CA PHE A 132 7.73 9.29 -5.68
C PHE A 132 7.86 9.57 -4.19
N VAL A 133 7.93 10.84 -3.85
CA VAL A 133 7.80 11.33 -2.47
C VAL A 133 6.65 12.33 -2.36
N ILE A 134 6.21 12.56 -1.13
CA ILE A 134 5.25 13.61 -0.78
C ILE A 134 6.03 14.73 -0.08
N PRO A 135 6.32 15.86 -0.76
CA PRO A 135 7.15 16.94 -0.23
C PRO A 135 6.71 17.43 1.16
N ARG A 136 5.40 17.63 1.35
CA ARG A 136 4.83 18.09 2.62
C ARG A 136 5.22 17.19 3.80
N LEU A 137 5.31 15.87 3.59
CA LEU A 137 5.74 14.95 4.63
C LEU A 137 7.23 15.12 4.93
N LEU A 138 8.08 15.26 3.91
CA LEU A 138 9.53 15.44 4.09
C LEU A 138 9.89 16.79 4.71
N ASP A 139 9.02 17.79 4.58
CA ASP A 139 9.13 19.08 5.26
C ASP A 139 8.80 19.02 6.76
N LEU A 140 8.15 17.95 7.24
CA LEU A 140 7.92 17.77 8.67
C LEU A 140 9.26 17.65 9.43
N PRO A 141 9.37 18.24 10.63
CA PRO A 141 10.59 18.16 11.44
C PRO A 141 11.02 16.72 11.69
N GLY A 142 12.29 16.42 11.41
CA GLY A 142 12.87 15.09 11.64
C GLY A 142 12.43 14.00 10.65
N MET A 143 11.46 14.27 9.76
CA MET A 143 11.02 13.27 8.78
C MET A 143 12.13 12.94 7.78
N ARG A 144 12.30 11.63 7.55
CA ARG A 144 13.17 11.04 6.52
C ARG A 144 12.40 9.94 5.80
N ALA A 145 12.69 9.71 4.53
CA ALA A 145 12.15 8.59 3.79
C ALA A 145 13.24 7.64 3.32
N VAL A 146 12.86 6.38 3.10
CA VAL A 146 13.71 5.35 2.51
C VAL A 146 12.95 4.69 1.37
N LEU A 147 13.56 4.72 0.19
CA LEU A 147 13.05 4.08 -1.02
C LEU A 147 13.63 2.67 -1.19
N SER A 148 12.78 1.73 -1.55
CA SER A 148 13.18 0.37 -1.92
C SER A 148 12.30 -0.15 -3.07
N SER A 149 12.62 -1.36 -3.54
CA SER A 149 11.79 -2.04 -4.53
C SER A 149 11.74 -3.54 -4.26
N VAL A 150 10.62 -4.14 -4.64
CA VAL A 150 10.40 -5.58 -4.63
C VAL A 150 9.81 -6.02 -5.97
N VAL A 151 10.30 -7.15 -6.48
CA VAL A 151 9.74 -7.76 -7.69
C VAL A 151 8.58 -8.67 -7.28
N LEU A 152 7.39 -8.41 -7.83
CA LEU A 152 6.21 -9.21 -7.57
C LEU A 152 6.23 -10.50 -8.43
N PRO A 153 5.52 -11.57 -8.04
CA PRO A 153 5.56 -12.85 -8.74
C PRO A 153 5.18 -12.79 -10.23
N HIS A 154 4.38 -11.79 -10.63
CA HIS A 154 3.98 -11.57 -12.02
C HIS A 154 5.03 -10.82 -12.86
N GLY A 155 6.17 -10.45 -12.28
CA GLY A 155 7.23 -9.69 -12.94
C GLY A 155 7.09 -8.18 -12.85
N ASP A 156 6.06 -7.68 -12.16
CA ASP A 156 5.88 -6.25 -11.87
C ASP A 156 6.91 -5.78 -10.83
N THR A 157 7.22 -4.48 -10.85
CA THR A 157 8.07 -3.86 -9.83
C THR A 157 7.23 -2.99 -8.91
N ALA A 158 7.16 -3.34 -7.63
CA ALA A 158 6.62 -2.45 -6.61
C ALA A 158 7.74 -1.57 -6.04
N TYR A 159 7.56 -0.25 -6.14
CA TYR A 159 8.41 0.74 -5.48
C TYR A 159 7.77 1.15 -4.16
N LEU A 160 8.55 1.19 -3.09
CA LEU A 160 8.06 1.39 -1.74
C LEU A 160 8.80 2.56 -1.09
N THR A 161 8.06 3.56 -0.63
CA THR A 161 8.60 4.71 0.09
C THR A 161 8.12 4.67 1.53
N ALA A 162 9.01 4.30 2.46
CA ALA A 162 8.73 4.28 3.89
C ALA A 162 9.19 5.59 4.55
N TYR A 163 8.30 6.20 5.33
CA TYR A 163 8.54 7.46 6.04
C TYR A 163 8.78 7.20 7.53
N PHE A 164 9.82 7.87 8.07
CA PHE A 164 10.28 7.70 9.44
C PHE A 164 10.46 9.05 10.14
N SER A 165 10.09 9.11 11.42
CA SER A 165 10.29 10.26 12.28
C SER A 165 10.77 9.82 13.67
N PRO A 166 11.68 10.57 14.33
CA PRO A 166 12.07 10.28 15.71
C PRO A 166 10.88 10.37 16.66
N ASP A 167 9.99 11.33 16.42
CA ASP A 167 8.83 11.61 17.27
C ASP A 167 7.53 11.12 16.62
N PRO A 168 6.51 10.72 17.42
CA PRO A 168 5.15 10.50 16.93
C PRO A 168 4.63 11.74 16.20
N ILE A 169 3.80 11.51 15.18
CA ILE A 169 3.19 12.57 14.38
C ILE A 169 1.69 12.37 14.40
N HIS A 170 0.95 13.44 14.72
CA HIS A 170 -0.50 13.44 14.65
C HIS A 170 -0.97 13.02 13.25
N GLY A 171 -1.89 12.07 13.16
CA GLY A 171 -2.35 11.45 11.92
C GLY A 171 -2.89 12.44 10.90
N ALA A 172 -3.49 13.55 11.33
CA ALA A 172 -3.95 14.63 10.44
C ALA A 172 -2.81 15.28 9.62
N LEU A 173 -1.56 15.15 10.08
CA LEU A 173 -0.36 15.61 9.37
C LEU A 173 0.27 14.49 8.52
N LEU A 174 -0.25 13.27 8.56
CA LEU A 174 0.18 12.16 7.71
C LEU A 174 -0.66 12.12 6.42
N HIS A 175 -0.71 10.97 5.78
CA HIS A 175 -1.36 10.71 4.50
C HIS A 175 -2.00 9.31 4.56
N GLN A 176 -2.94 8.99 3.66
CA GLN A 176 -3.53 7.65 3.65
C GLN A 176 -2.48 6.56 3.38
N PRO A 177 -2.57 5.38 4.01
CA PRO A 177 -1.72 4.24 3.69
C PRO A 177 -1.80 3.81 2.22
N TRP A 178 -0.78 3.10 1.75
CA TRP A 178 -0.76 2.57 0.40
C TRP A 178 -2.02 1.74 0.06
N ALA A 179 -2.46 1.86 -1.19
CA ALA A 179 -3.70 1.30 -1.74
C ALA A 179 -5.02 1.85 -1.15
N ARG A 180 -4.98 2.72 -0.14
CA ARG A 180 -6.19 3.34 0.44
C ARG A 180 -6.55 4.66 -0.24
N ILE A 181 -7.81 5.07 -0.12
CA ILE A 181 -8.30 6.37 -0.58
C ILE A 181 -8.63 7.32 0.58
N ASP A 182 -8.85 6.77 1.77
CA ASP A 182 -9.09 7.46 3.02
C ASP A 182 -8.29 6.79 4.16
N TYR A 183 -8.29 7.41 5.33
CA TYR A 183 -7.62 6.86 6.51
C TYR A 183 -8.22 7.40 7.80
N GLU A 184 -8.06 6.62 8.87
CA GLU A 184 -8.38 7.07 10.22
C GLU A 184 -7.33 8.07 10.70
N VAL A 185 -7.78 9.20 11.21
CA VAL A 185 -6.92 10.23 11.79
C VAL A 185 -6.71 9.90 13.25
N LEU A 186 -5.53 9.40 13.60
CA LEU A 186 -5.17 9.11 14.98
C LEU A 186 -4.40 10.28 15.60
N ASP A 187 -4.60 10.56 16.88
CA ASP A 187 -3.72 11.48 17.62
C ASP A 187 -2.38 10.83 17.99
N GLU A 188 -1.49 11.56 18.67
CA GLU A 188 -0.19 11.06 19.10
C GLU A 188 -0.27 9.91 20.13
N GLY A 189 -1.42 9.74 20.78
CA GLY A 189 -1.72 8.63 21.69
C GLY A 189 -2.33 7.41 20.98
N GLY A 190 -2.65 7.53 19.69
CA GLY A 190 -3.28 6.48 18.89
C GLY A 190 -4.81 6.46 18.99
N GLU A 191 -5.45 7.49 19.56
CA GLU A 191 -6.91 7.57 19.62
C GLU A 191 -7.49 8.12 18.32
N ASN A 192 -8.62 7.57 17.87
CA ASN A 192 -9.27 7.97 16.63
C ASN A 192 -10.01 9.31 16.79
N GLN A 193 -9.62 10.30 15.98
CA GLN A 193 -10.17 11.65 15.92
C GLN A 193 -11.04 11.90 14.67
N GLY A 194 -11.22 10.90 13.80
CA GLY A 194 -12.05 10.98 12.60
C GLY A 194 -11.43 10.30 11.39
N TRP A 195 -11.74 10.81 10.20
CA TRP A 195 -11.21 10.31 8.93
C TRP A 195 -10.67 11.45 8.08
N GLY A 196 -9.72 11.12 7.21
CA GLY A 196 -9.11 12.05 6.27
C GLY A 196 -8.98 11.45 4.87
N VAL A 197 -8.84 12.34 3.89
CA VAL A 197 -8.47 12.02 2.50
C VAL A 197 -7.33 12.97 2.18
N ALA A 198 -6.18 12.46 1.77
CA ALA A 198 -5.07 13.32 1.37
C ALA A 198 -5.07 13.52 -0.15
N ASN A 199 -4.70 14.74 -0.53
CA ASN A 199 -4.53 15.18 -1.91
C ASN A 199 -3.17 15.87 -2.06
N ASP A 200 -2.17 15.39 -1.32
CA ASP A 200 -0.85 16.02 -1.29
C ASP A 200 -0.12 15.93 -2.63
N LEU A 201 0.63 16.97 -3.00
CA LEU A 201 1.47 16.97 -4.20
C LEU A 201 2.44 15.79 -4.18
N TRP A 202 2.64 15.18 -5.35
CA TRP A 202 3.65 14.15 -5.56
C TRP A 202 4.84 14.72 -6.30
N ASP A 203 6.04 14.35 -5.85
CA ASP A 203 7.29 14.74 -6.49
C ASP A 203 8.05 13.49 -6.95
N PHE A 204 8.38 13.47 -8.24
CA PHE A 204 9.12 12.39 -8.91
C PHE A 204 10.60 12.73 -9.08
N GLU A 205 11.00 13.98 -8.81
CA GLU A 205 12.38 14.45 -8.93
C GLU A 205 13.15 14.17 -7.62
N LEU A 206 13.50 12.90 -7.43
CA LEU A 206 14.04 12.40 -6.15
C LEU A 206 15.44 12.94 -5.80
N GLY A 207 16.20 13.43 -6.80
CA GLY A 207 17.60 13.85 -6.62
C GLY A 207 17.79 14.91 -5.53
N THR A 208 16.96 15.96 -5.53
CA THR A 208 17.01 17.04 -4.54
C THR A 208 16.81 16.53 -3.11
N TRP A 209 15.94 15.52 -2.93
CA TRP A 209 15.66 14.94 -1.62
C TRP A 209 16.81 14.08 -1.10
N ILE A 210 17.54 13.41 -2.00
CA ILE A 210 18.76 12.67 -1.69
C ILE A 210 19.87 13.64 -1.28
N GLU A 211 20.11 14.68 -2.09
CA GLU A 211 21.15 15.69 -1.84
C GLU A 211 20.98 16.38 -0.48
N ASN A 212 19.73 16.63 -0.09
CA ASN A 212 19.39 17.24 1.20
C ASN A 212 19.34 16.23 2.37
N GLY A 213 19.68 14.95 2.15
CA GLY A 213 19.72 13.90 3.17
C GLY A 213 18.35 13.45 3.69
N LYS A 214 17.28 13.87 3.03
CA LYS A 214 15.87 13.57 3.37
C LYS A 214 15.41 12.22 2.83
N LEU A 215 16.01 11.77 1.73
CA LEU A 215 15.72 10.48 1.11
C LEU A 215 16.98 9.62 1.08
N ALA A 216 16.88 8.42 1.64
CA ALA A 216 17.84 7.34 1.46
C ALA A 216 17.24 6.25 0.56
N TRP A 217 18.03 5.28 0.13
CA TRP A 217 17.52 4.16 -0.67
C TRP A 217 18.22 2.85 -0.35
N ILE A 218 17.58 1.77 -0.77
CA ILE A 218 18.09 0.39 -0.75
C ILE A 218 18.20 -0.09 -2.19
N LEU A 219 19.31 -0.74 -2.55
CA LEU A 219 19.50 -1.23 -3.92
C LEU A 219 18.45 -2.31 -4.28
N PRO A 220 17.96 -2.34 -5.53
CA PRO A 220 17.07 -3.41 -5.99
C PRO A 220 17.68 -4.79 -5.75
N GLY A 221 16.93 -5.68 -5.10
CA GLY A 221 17.37 -7.04 -4.77
C GLY A 221 18.39 -7.15 -3.63
N ASP A 222 18.62 -6.07 -2.86
CA ASP A 222 19.46 -6.15 -1.67
C ASP A 222 18.69 -6.69 -0.45
N ASP A 223 18.81 -7.99 -0.24
CA ASP A 223 18.20 -8.70 0.90
C ASP A 223 18.76 -8.26 2.27
N THR A 224 19.91 -7.57 2.30
CA THR A 224 20.48 -7.03 3.55
C THR A 224 19.82 -5.71 3.94
N LEU A 225 19.07 -5.08 3.02
CA LEU A 225 18.45 -3.77 3.20
C LEU A 225 19.48 -2.71 3.62
N SER A 226 20.63 -2.67 2.95
CA SER A 226 21.68 -1.68 3.23
C SER A 226 21.21 -0.29 2.81
N LEU A 227 21.36 0.67 3.72
CA LEU A 227 20.99 2.06 3.47
C LEU A 227 22.08 2.79 2.71
N HIS A 228 21.70 3.37 1.57
CA HIS A 228 22.53 4.28 0.78
C HIS A 228 21.99 5.70 0.91
N THR A 229 22.91 6.64 1.11
CA THR A 229 22.60 8.08 1.24
C THR A 229 23.35 8.94 0.23
N ASP A 230 24.29 8.36 -0.51
CA ASP A 230 25.15 9.02 -1.47
C ASP A 230 25.49 8.09 -2.65
N GLY A 231 26.01 8.68 -3.72
CA GLY A 231 26.35 7.96 -4.95
C GLY A 231 25.17 7.79 -5.93
N PRO A 232 25.35 6.96 -6.97
CA PRO A 232 24.35 6.78 -8.02
C PRO A 232 23.12 6.03 -7.48
N CYS A 233 21.98 6.70 -7.44
CA CYS A 233 20.72 6.11 -7.05
C CYS A 233 20.03 5.47 -8.26
N PRO A 234 19.68 4.16 -8.23
CA PRO A 234 19.09 3.44 -9.36
C PRO A 234 17.63 3.82 -9.63
N TYR A 235 17.03 4.63 -8.77
CA TYR A 235 15.64 5.05 -8.85
C TYR A 235 15.45 6.42 -9.52
N LEU A 236 16.54 7.08 -9.89
CA LEU A 236 16.49 8.34 -10.63
C LEU A 236 16.17 8.08 -12.10
N ASP A 237 15.38 8.97 -12.69
CA ASP A 237 15.07 9.00 -14.13
C ASP A 237 14.52 7.68 -14.70
N LEU A 238 13.84 6.89 -13.86
CA LEU A 238 13.22 5.65 -14.30
C LEU A 238 12.17 5.93 -15.40
N PRO A 239 12.16 5.12 -16.46
CA PRO A 239 11.05 5.14 -17.41
C PRO A 239 9.81 4.58 -16.72
N GLY A 240 8.66 5.23 -16.88
CA GLY A 240 7.41 4.73 -16.31
C GLY A 240 6.36 5.83 -16.15
N VAL A 241 5.20 5.45 -15.61
CA VAL A 241 4.03 6.32 -15.51
C VAL A 241 4.16 7.25 -14.28
N ARG A 242 4.40 8.54 -14.53
CA ARG A 242 4.46 9.61 -13.51
C ARG A 242 3.09 10.20 -13.18
N ALA A 243 2.12 9.33 -12.88
CA ALA A 243 0.76 9.71 -12.52
C ALA A 243 0.11 8.61 -11.67
N PRO A 244 -0.87 8.93 -10.80
CA PRO A 244 -1.59 7.89 -10.06
C PRO A 244 -2.27 6.94 -11.04
N GLN A 245 -2.18 5.64 -10.79
CA GLN A 245 -2.84 4.64 -11.62
C GLN A 245 -4.11 4.11 -10.95
N SER A 246 -5.06 3.71 -11.78
CA SER A 246 -6.26 2.99 -11.42
C SER A 246 -6.27 1.66 -12.16
N VAL A 247 -6.59 0.59 -11.46
CA VAL A 247 -6.88 -0.70 -12.09
C VAL A 247 -8.36 -0.99 -11.93
N GLU A 248 -9.09 -1.02 -13.04
CA GLU A 248 -10.53 -1.33 -13.07
C GLU A 248 -10.78 -2.44 -14.06
N ARG A 249 -11.36 -3.56 -13.59
CA ARG A 249 -11.63 -4.73 -14.42
C ARG A 249 -10.40 -5.18 -15.22
N GLY A 250 -9.26 -5.26 -14.55
CA GLY A 250 -7.97 -5.66 -15.12
C GLY A 250 -7.32 -4.67 -16.07
N LYS A 251 -7.89 -3.47 -16.26
CA LYS A 251 -7.33 -2.42 -17.13
C LYS A 251 -6.70 -1.32 -16.31
N VAL A 252 -5.48 -0.96 -16.68
CA VAL A 252 -4.73 0.15 -16.07
C VAL A 252 -5.10 1.45 -16.80
N SER A 253 -5.48 2.47 -16.04
CA SER A 253 -5.63 3.86 -16.50
C SER A 253 -4.90 4.80 -15.55
N THR A 254 -4.70 6.04 -15.97
CA THR A 254 -4.15 7.11 -15.12
C THR A 254 -5.26 8.00 -14.59
N LEU A 255 -5.01 8.61 -13.43
CA LEU A 255 -5.77 9.71 -12.87
C LEU A 255 -4.98 11.01 -13.00
N ASP A 256 -5.66 12.12 -12.71
CA ASP A 256 -4.98 13.40 -12.52
C ASP A 256 -4.06 13.35 -11.31
N LEU A 257 -2.97 14.10 -11.38
CA LEU A 257 -2.07 14.27 -10.25
C LEU A 257 -2.80 14.98 -9.11
N PRO A 258 -2.50 14.62 -7.85
CA PRO A 258 -3.01 15.35 -6.71
C PRO A 258 -2.52 16.80 -6.74
N THR A 259 -3.38 17.73 -6.35
CA THR A 259 -3.14 19.18 -6.53
C THR A 259 -2.56 19.86 -5.30
N GLY A 260 -2.54 19.19 -4.15
CA GLY A 260 -2.23 19.79 -2.84
C GLY A 260 -3.41 20.56 -2.24
N GLU A 261 -4.52 20.74 -2.97
CA GLU A 261 -5.69 21.45 -2.48
C GLU A 261 -6.51 20.56 -1.53
N PRO A 262 -7.17 21.14 -0.51
CA PRO A 262 -8.07 20.38 0.34
C PRO A 262 -9.14 19.67 -0.52
N PRO A 263 -9.43 18.38 -0.26
CA PRO A 263 -10.46 17.67 -1.02
C PRO A 263 -11.79 18.42 -0.87
N GLN A 264 -12.48 18.63 -2.00
CA GLN A 264 -13.80 19.26 -1.97
C GLN A 264 -14.79 18.27 -1.33
N PRO A 265 -15.55 18.68 -0.31
CA PRO A 265 -16.42 17.76 0.44
C PRO A 265 -17.62 17.21 -0.36
N PHE A 266 -17.75 17.57 -1.64
CA PHE A 266 -18.89 17.23 -2.51
C PHE A 266 -18.49 16.55 -3.84
N ASP A 267 -17.21 16.23 -4.02
CA ASP A 267 -16.70 15.51 -5.20
C ASP A 267 -16.52 14.00 -4.94
#